data_AF-A0A9P5ZXG6-F1
#
_entry.id   AF-A0A9P5ZXG6-F1
#
_cell.length_a   1.000
_cell.length_b   1.000
_cell.length_c   1.000
_cell.angle_alpha   90.00
_cell.angle_beta   90.00
_cell.angle_gamma   90.00
#
_symmetry.space_group_name_H-M   'P 1'
#
loop_
_entity.id
_entity.type
_entity.pdbx_description
1 polymer ?
#
loop_
_entity_poly.entity_id
_entity_poly.type
_entity_poly.pdbx_seq_one_letter_code
_entity_poly.pdbx_strand_id
1 'polypeptide(L)'
;MLPIPVSFGERPRRSFSRKQSRRGVADALLQRSRITNLGVILLAAFAVLSSLYNLRYYVSESYPGATPPRSILATISRQDAEGLNHLVIVPGHSIWTGHNANERLNEDDWILESYQRGGGRVAAFYDHIAKGAEIAVNDPHSLLVFSGGQTRIGSTTTEAESYMRLAHKSNAFNLSSSQELFSRATTEDFALDSFQNLLFSIARFYEYTGRYPERITVVGYEMKRRRFVELHRAALHWPIDRFQYLGADPYGEEGVQAQEGENKNGYLPYLEDNYGCHSYLLAKRRQRNPFRRFHPYYASAPGLKGLFDWCPDKPTMPFDGTLPWSP
;
A
#
# COMPACT_ATOMS: atom_id res chain seq x y z
N MET A 1 50.93 -45.76 -96.61
CA MET A 1 50.61 -44.77 -97.65
C MET A 1 49.53 -43.84 -97.10
N LEU A 2 49.86 -42.54 -96.94
CA LEU A 2 48.97 -41.35 -96.80
C LEU A 2 47.99 -41.31 -95.56
N PRO A 3 47.38 -40.16 -95.19
CA PRO A 3 47.86 -39.21 -94.15
C PRO A 3 46.78 -38.75 -93.09
N ILE A 4 47.24 -37.93 -92.12
CA ILE A 4 46.67 -36.80 -91.28
C ILE A 4 45.21 -36.30 -91.61
N PRO A 5 44.39 -35.53 -90.79
CA PRO A 5 44.47 -34.96 -89.39
C PRO A 5 43.22 -35.00 -88.43
N VAL A 6 43.47 -34.73 -87.13
CA VAL A 6 42.84 -33.80 -86.11
C VAL A 6 41.30 -33.65 -85.93
N SER A 7 40.79 -33.78 -84.67
CA SER A 7 40.11 -32.68 -83.89
C SER A 7 39.68 -33.07 -82.46
N PHE A 8 39.51 -32.03 -81.62
CA PHE A 8 39.46 -31.96 -80.15
C PHE A 8 38.10 -32.27 -79.49
N GLY A 9 38.12 -32.57 -78.17
CA GLY A 9 37.04 -32.18 -77.25
C GLY A 9 36.96 -32.94 -75.92
N GLU A 10 37.55 -32.38 -74.84
CA GLU A 10 37.33 -32.83 -73.45
C GLU A 10 35.94 -32.41 -72.93
N ARG A 11 35.30 -33.27 -72.11
CA ARG A 11 34.13 -32.93 -71.27
C ARG A 11 34.41 -33.27 -69.81
N PRO A 12 34.30 -32.33 -68.84
CA PRO A 12 34.39 -32.66 -67.43
C PRO A 12 33.03 -32.84 -66.73
N ARG A 13 33.07 -33.68 -65.69
CA ARG A 13 32.00 -34.07 -64.76
C ARG A 13 31.48 -32.89 -63.91
N ARG A 14 30.17 -32.85 -63.62
CA ARG A 14 29.55 -31.95 -62.62
C ARG A 14 29.36 -32.68 -61.29
N SER A 15 29.90 -32.11 -60.21
CA SER A 15 29.61 -32.46 -58.81
C SER A 15 28.53 -31.54 -58.24
N PHE A 16 27.52 -32.09 -57.56
CA PHE A 16 26.53 -31.33 -56.79
C PHE A 16 27.05 -30.98 -55.39
N SER A 17 27.08 -29.70 -55.05
CA SER A 17 27.27 -29.19 -53.69
C SER A 17 26.01 -28.45 -53.24
N ARG A 18 25.34 -28.95 -52.20
CA ARG A 18 24.11 -28.40 -51.61
C ARG A 18 24.49 -27.36 -50.55
N LYS A 19 24.30 -26.06 -50.85
CA LYS A 19 24.39 -24.97 -49.85
C LYS A 19 23.01 -24.68 -49.27
N GLN A 20 22.86 -24.88 -47.96
CA GLN A 20 21.75 -24.33 -47.16
C GLN A 20 21.93 -22.82 -47.04
N SER A 21 20.97 -22.04 -47.54
CA SER A 21 20.93 -20.57 -47.43
C SER A 21 20.09 -20.16 -46.22
N ARG A 22 20.68 -19.36 -45.33
CA ARG A 22 19.99 -18.62 -44.26
C ARG A 22 19.15 -17.52 -44.90
N ARG A 23 17.81 -17.62 -44.85
CA ARG A 23 16.92 -16.53 -45.27
C ARG A 23 17.00 -15.38 -44.26
N GLY A 24 17.22 -14.15 -44.72
CA GLY A 24 17.26 -12.96 -43.88
C GLY A 24 15.85 -12.48 -43.50
N VAL A 25 15.72 -11.78 -42.37
CA VAL A 25 14.44 -11.19 -41.91
C VAL A 25 13.81 -10.28 -42.97
N ALA A 26 14.64 -9.57 -43.73
CA ALA A 26 14.19 -8.74 -44.85
C ALA A 26 13.48 -9.54 -45.95
N ASP A 27 13.94 -10.76 -46.27
CA ASP A 27 13.29 -11.62 -47.26
C ASP A 27 11.94 -12.15 -46.76
N ALA A 28 11.77 -12.32 -45.45
CA ALA A 28 10.51 -12.69 -44.83
C ALA A 28 9.50 -11.53 -44.81
N LEU A 29 9.98 -10.30 -44.65
CA LEU A 29 9.14 -9.09 -44.71
C LEU A 29 8.74 -8.70 -46.14
N LEU A 30 9.61 -8.96 -47.12
CA LEU A 30 9.35 -8.73 -48.55
C LEU A 30 8.66 -9.91 -49.23
N GLN A 31 8.36 -10.97 -48.48
CA GLN A 31 7.64 -12.12 -49.00
C GLN A 31 6.21 -11.69 -49.37
N ARG A 32 5.76 -12.06 -50.58
CA ARG A 32 4.41 -11.73 -51.06
C ARG A 32 3.37 -12.29 -50.08
N SER A 33 2.80 -11.42 -49.25
CA SER A 33 1.73 -11.80 -48.35
C SER A 33 0.50 -12.19 -49.19
N ARG A 34 -0.28 -13.17 -48.72
CA ARG A 34 -1.55 -13.57 -49.35
C ARG A 34 -2.66 -12.54 -49.14
N ILE A 35 -2.35 -11.41 -48.52
CA ILE A 35 -3.30 -10.34 -48.28
C ILE A 35 -3.55 -9.66 -49.62
N THR A 36 -4.79 -9.68 -50.07
CA THR A 36 -5.21 -8.97 -51.28
C THR A 36 -4.98 -7.47 -51.10
N ASN A 37 -4.82 -6.71 -52.19
CA ASN A 37 -4.73 -5.25 -52.13
C ASN A 37 -5.91 -4.64 -51.32
N LEU A 38 -7.08 -5.29 -51.37
CA LEU A 38 -8.24 -4.94 -50.55
C LEU A 38 -7.99 -5.09 -49.04
N GLY A 39 -7.33 -6.18 -48.60
CA GLY A 39 -7.00 -6.38 -47.19
C GLY A 39 -6.02 -5.35 -46.63
N VAL A 40 -5.05 -4.92 -47.44
CA VAL A 40 -4.11 -3.84 -47.06
C VAL A 40 -4.86 -2.51 -46.90
N ILE A 41 -5.76 -2.20 -47.83
CA ILE A 41 -6.58 -0.98 -47.78
C ILE A 41 -7.49 -0.99 -46.54
N LEU A 42 -8.13 -2.12 -46.22
CA LEU A 42 -8.99 -2.25 -45.05
C LEU A 42 -8.22 -2.08 -43.74
N LEU A 43 -7.03 -2.69 -43.61
CA LEU A 43 -6.19 -2.54 -42.42
C LEU A 43 -5.68 -1.10 -42.25
N ALA A 44 -5.27 -0.45 -43.35
CA ALA A 44 -4.86 0.95 -43.32
C ALA A 44 -6.03 1.87 -42.93
N ALA A 45 -7.23 1.63 -43.48
CA ALA A 45 -8.43 2.38 -43.12
C ALA A 45 -8.80 2.19 -41.64
N PHE A 46 -8.69 0.98 -41.10
CA PHE A 46 -8.95 0.71 -39.69
C PHE A 46 -7.92 1.37 -38.77
N ALA A 47 -6.63 1.35 -39.16
CA ALA A 47 -5.57 2.04 -38.44
C ALA A 47 -5.79 3.56 -38.44
N VAL A 48 -6.14 4.15 -39.59
CA VAL A 48 -6.45 5.59 -39.70
C VAL A 48 -7.67 5.95 -38.86
N LEU A 49 -8.76 5.18 -38.93
CA LEU A 49 -9.95 5.40 -38.11
C LEU A 49 -9.65 5.29 -36.61
N SER A 50 -8.85 4.29 -36.21
CA SER A 50 -8.40 4.12 -34.83
C SER A 50 -7.54 5.30 -34.37
N SER A 51 -6.57 5.72 -35.18
CA SER A 51 -5.72 6.88 -34.89
C SER A 51 -6.54 8.17 -34.81
N LEU A 52 -7.50 8.40 -35.71
CA LEU A 52 -8.38 9.57 -35.68
C LEU A 52 -9.33 9.55 -34.48
N TYR A 53 -9.84 8.38 -34.09
CA TYR A 53 -10.67 8.25 -32.89
C TYR A 53 -9.88 8.53 -31.61
N ASN A 54 -8.67 7.97 -31.50
CA ASN A 54 -7.77 8.26 -30.37
C ASN A 54 -7.32 9.73 -30.38
N LEU A 55 -6.95 10.29 -31.54
CA LEU A 55 -6.58 11.70 -31.65
C LEU A 55 -7.75 12.62 -31.31
N ARG A 56 -8.99 12.28 -31.71
CA ARG A 56 -10.19 12.99 -31.28
C ARG A 56 -10.33 12.94 -29.75
N TYR A 57 -10.13 11.79 -29.12
CA TYR A 57 -10.15 11.69 -27.66
C TYR A 57 -9.11 12.62 -27.01
N TYR A 58 -7.89 12.68 -27.54
CA TYR A 58 -6.83 13.57 -27.06
C TYR A 58 -7.08 15.06 -27.35
N VAL A 59 -7.78 15.40 -28.45
CA VAL A 59 -7.97 16.79 -28.89
C VAL A 59 -9.33 17.35 -28.43
N SER A 60 -10.33 16.51 -28.12
CA SER A 60 -11.69 16.94 -27.77
C SER A 60 -11.90 17.32 -26.30
N GLU A 61 -10.86 17.28 -25.45
CA GLU A 61 -10.94 17.94 -24.14
C GLU A 61 -10.73 19.45 -24.31
N SER A 62 -11.77 20.15 -24.73
CA SER A 62 -11.89 21.58 -24.59
C SER A 62 -13.35 21.92 -24.31
N TYR A 63 -13.75 21.71 -23.05
CA TYR A 63 -14.97 22.30 -22.49
C TYR A 63 -14.68 23.76 -22.12
N PRO A 64 -15.42 24.74 -22.68
CA PRO A 64 -15.32 26.13 -22.25
C PRO A 64 -16.20 26.31 -21.00
N GLY A 65 -15.58 26.30 -19.82
CA GLY A 65 -16.24 26.62 -18.56
C GLY A 65 -15.67 25.82 -17.39
N ALA A 66 -14.80 26.47 -16.61
CA ALA A 66 -13.97 25.91 -15.53
C ALA A 66 -12.79 25.07 -16.02
N THR A 67 -11.57 25.61 -15.86
CA THR A 67 -10.33 24.83 -15.95
C THR A 67 -10.40 23.68 -14.95
N PRO A 68 -10.40 22.41 -15.38
CA PRO A 68 -10.26 21.29 -14.45
C PRO A 68 -8.91 21.42 -13.72
N PRO A 69 -8.83 21.04 -12.42
CA PRO A 69 -7.55 21.06 -11.71
C PRO A 69 -6.53 20.21 -12.47
N ARG A 70 -5.37 20.80 -12.77
CA ARG A 70 -4.24 20.12 -13.40
C ARG A 70 -3.73 19.05 -12.44
N SER A 71 -4.19 17.80 -12.59
CA SER A 71 -3.97 16.67 -11.67
C SER A 71 -4.66 16.82 -10.30
N ILE A 72 -5.19 15.72 -9.75
CA ILE A 72 -5.69 15.63 -8.36
C ILE A 72 -4.61 16.06 -7.35
N LEU A 73 -3.33 15.95 -7.72
CA LEU A 73 -2.23 16.42 -6.90
C LEU A 73 -2.24 17.94 -6.70
N ALA A 74 -2.79 18.72 -7.65
CA ALA A 74 -2.90 20.17 -7.50
C ALA A 74 -3.94 20.59 -6.45
N THR A 75 -4.82 19.70 -5.99
CA THR A 75 -5.75 19.98 -4.90
C THR A 75 -5.14 19.73 -3.52
N ILE A 76 -3.90 19.26 -3.43
CA ILE A 76 -3.24 18.92 -2.17
C ILE A 76 -2.27 20.04 -1.79
N SER A 77 -2.63 20.81 -0.76
CA SER A 77 -1.68 21.72 -0.08
C SER A 77 -0.86 20.95 0.96
N ARG A 78 0.44 21.24 1.03
CA ARG A 78 1.38 20.59 1.97
C ARG A 78 2.12 21.59 2.86
N GLN A 79 1.68 22.85 2.89
CA GLN A 79 2.37 23.93 3.59
C GLN A 79 2.52 23.64 5.09
N ASP A 80 1.46 23.13 5.72
CA ASP A 80 1.46 22.78 7.16
C ASP A 80 2.21 21.47 7.48
N ALA A 81 2.71 20.78 6.46
CA ALA A 81 3.47 19.54 6.58
C ALA A 81 4.98 19.76 6.36
N GLU A 82 5.42 21.00 6.13
CA GLU A 82 6.83 21.33 6.00
C GLU A 82 7.58 21.05 7.31
N GLY A 83 8.59 20.18 7.23
CA GLY A 83 9.41 19.79 8.38
C GLY A 83 8.96 18.51 9.09
N LEU A 84 7.80 17.93 8.74
CA LEU A 84 7.38 16.65 9.31
C LEU A 84 8.27 15.52 8.79
N ASN A 85 8.93 14.81 9.70
CA ASN A 85 9.81 13.67 9.39
C ASN A 85 9.63 12.49 10.36
N HIS A 86 8.80 12.64 11.40
CA HIS A 86 8.54 11.59 12.37
C HIS A 86 7.09 11.11 12.27
N LEU A 87 6.90 9.83 11.93
CA LEU A 87 5.58 9.20 11.90
C LEU A 87 5.27 8.58 13.26
N VAL A 88 4.23 9.07 13.94
CA VAL A 88 3.65 8.45 15.14
C VAL A 88 2.39 7.70 14.74
N ILE A 89 2.29 6.42 15.08
CA ILE A 89 1.17 5.56 14.69
C ILE A 89 0.44 5.08 15.94
N VAL A 90 -0.87 5.25 15.97
CA VAL A 90 -1.76 4.61 16.95
C VAL A 90 -2.68 3.64 16.21
N PRO A 91 -2.40 2.32 16.24
CA PRO A 91 -3.25 1.31 15.59
C PRO A 91 -4.59 1.15 16.32
N GLY A 92 -5.66 1.14 15.54
CA GLY A 92 -7.03 0.93 15.98
C GLY A 92 -7.28 -0.50 16.41
N HIS A 93 -8.15 -0.65 17.41
CA HIS A 93 -8.57 -1.95 17.96
C HIS A 93 -10.09 -2.10 18.09
N SER A 94 -10.81 -0.98 18.10
CA SER A 94 -12.25 -0.89 18.32
C SER A 94 -12.73 0.48 17.82
N ILE A 95 -14.04 0.69 17.77
CA ILE A 95 -14.65 1.94 17.33
C ILE A 95 -15.37 2.58 18.52
N TRP A 96 -14.99 3.81 18.86
CA TRP A 96 -15.73 4.61 19.86
C TRP A 96 -16.92 5.31 19.21
N THR A 97 -18.14 5.04 19.70
CA THR A 97 -19.40 5.62 19.23
C THR A 97 -20.00 6.62 20.21
N GLY A 98 -19.38 6.83 21.37
CA GLY A 98 -19.84 7.78 22.36
C GLY A 98 -19.85 9.23 21.86
N HIS A 99 -20.55 10.07 22.62
CA HIS A 99 -20.67 11.51 22.36
C HIS A 99 -20.04 12.37 23.45
N ASN A 100 -19.91 11.82 24.67
CA ASN A 100 -19.29 12.45 25.82
C ASN A 100 -17.93 11.81 26.13
N ALA A 101 -16.82 12.53 25.96
CA ALA A 101 -15.49 11.99 26.23
C ALA A 101 -15.22 11.71 27.72
N ASN A 102 -16.03 12.25 28.64
CA ASN A 102 -15.94 11.89 30.06
C ASN A 102 -16.42 10.46 30.32
N GLU A 103 -17.28 9.94 29.44
CA GLU A 103 -17.80 8.57 29.47
C GLU A 103 -16.98 7.62 28.59
N ARG A 104 -15.80 8.03 28.12
CA ARG A 104 -14.93 7.21 27.25
C ARG A 104 -14.57 5.82 27.81
N LEU A 105 -14.71 5.61 29.12
CA LEU A 105 -14.48 4.32 29.77
C LEU A 105 -15.75 3.44 29.85
N ASN A 106 -16.90 3.96 29.43
CA ASN A 106 -18.14 3.21 29.31
C ASN A 106 -18.05 2.28 28.08
N GLU A 107 -18.02 0.97 28.28
CA GLU A 107 -17.93 -0.01 27.19
C GLU A 107 -19.12 0.03 26.21
N ASP A 108 -20.28 0.54 26.62
CA ASP A 108 -21.45 0.67 25.75
C ASP A 108 -21.28 1.77 24.68
N ASP A 109 -20.35 2.69 24.91
CA ASP A 109 -19.92 3.69 23.94
C ASP A 109 -18.86 3.16 22.96
N TRP A 110 -18.61 1.84 22.95
CA TRP A 110 -17.65 1.19 22.06
C TRP A 110 -18.23 -0.03 21.35
N ILE A 111 -17.87 -0.19 20.07
CA ILE A 111 -18.18 -1.41 19.30
C ILE A 111 -17.09 -2.46 19.54
N LEU A 112 -17.25 -3.23 20.62
CA LEU A 112 -16.30 -4.24 21.08
C LEU A 112 -16.64 -5.65 20.54
N GLU A 113 -15.61 -6.44 20.21
CA GLU A 113 -15.75 -7.90 20.15
C GLU A 113 -16.01 -8.48 21.54
N SER A 114 -16.55 -9.70 21.60
CA SER A 114 -16.83 -10.40 22.87
C SER A 114 -15.60 -10.51 23.79
N TYR A 115 -14.41 -10.81 23.23
CA TYR A 115 -13.17 -10.91 23.99
C TYR A 115 -12.59 -9.55 24.45
N GLN A 116 -13.13 -8.43 23.97
CA GLN A 116 -12.69 -7.08 24.35
C GLN A 116 -13.49 -6.50 25.51
N ARG A 117 -14.59 -7.14 25.93
CA ARG A 117 -15.46 -6.69 27.02
C ARG A 117 -14.97 -7.14 28.39
N GLY A 118 -15.26 -6.36 29.43
CA GLY A 118 -15.13 -6.75 30.84
C GLY A 118 -13.69 -6.84 31.36
N GLY A 119 -12.73 -6.18 30.70
CA GLY A 119 -11.30 -6.30 31.00
C GLY A 119 -10.50 -5.00 30.94
N GLY A 120 -11.15 -3.83 31.06
CA GLY A 120 -10.48 -2.53 31.05
C GLY A 120 -9.84 -2.15 29.71
N ARG A 121 -10.18 -2.86 28.61
CA ARG A 121 -9.58 -2.66 27.28
C ARG A 121 -9.81 -1.25 26.74
N VAL A 122 -10.97 -0.66 27.03
CA VAL A 122 -11.32 0.72 26.62
C VAL A 122 -10.41 1.77 27.27
N ALA A 123 -9.94 1.54 28.50
CA ALA A 123 -8.94 2.40 29.13
C ALA A 123 -7.62 2.34 28.35
N ALA A 124 -7.17 1.13 27.97
CA ALA A 124 -5.96 0.97 27.18
C ALA A 124 -6.07 1.64 25.81
N PHE A 125 -7.22 1.52 25.13
CA PHE A 125 -7.44 2.22 23.86
C PHE A 125 -7.31 3.73 24.03
N TYR A 126 -7.86 4.29 25.11
CA TYR A 126 -7.72 5.71 25.39
C TYR A 126 -6.27 6.09 25.74
N ASP A 127 -5.55 5.28 26.49
CA ASP A 127 -4.14 5.55 26.83
C ASP A 127 -3.25 5.53 25.58
N HIS A 128 -3.54 4.65 24.61
CA HIS A 128 -2.87 4.68 23.29
C HIS A 128 -3.14 6.00 22.58
N ILE A 129 -4.38 6.47 22.58
CA ILE A 129 -4.78 7.76 21.97
C ILE A 129 -4.07 8.92 22.66
N ALA A 130 -4.15 8.98 23.99
CA ALA A 130 -3.56 10.05 24.79
C ALA A 130 -2.04 10.07 24.64
N LYS A 131 -1.38 8.90 24.64
CA LYS A 131 0.08 8.82 24.48
C LYS A 131 0.54 9.22 23.08
N GLY A 132 -0.21 8.83 22.04
CA GLY A 132 0.05 9.31 20.67
C GLY A 132 -0.09 10.83 20.55
N ALA A 133 -1.13 11.40 21.15
CA ALA A 133 -1.35 12.85 21.19
C ALA A 133 -0.26 13.58 21.98
N GLU A 134 0.15 13.06 23.14
CA GLU A 134 1.24 13.60 23.96
C GLU A 134 2.55 13.71 23.16
N ILE A 135 2.92 12.65 22.43
CA ILE A 135 4.12 12.67 21.57
C ILE A 135 3.97 13.73 20.47
N ALA A 136 2.79 13.81 19.85
CA ALA A 136 2.53 14.77 18.79
C ALA A 136 2.65 16.23 19.26
N VAL A 137 2.16 16.51 20.47
CA VAL A 137 2.25 17.83 21.11
C VAL A 137 3.71 18.17 21.44
N ASN A 138 4.48 17.21 21.93
CA ASN A 138 5.87 17.43 22.37
C ASN A 138 6.90 17.45 21.23
N ASP A 139 6.63 16.77 20.10
CA ASP A 139 7.52 16.72 18.94
C ASP A 139 6.93 17.51 17.76
N PRO A 140 7.43 18.73 17.47
CA PRO A 140 6.90 19.56 16.39
C PRO A 140 7.13 18.96 14.99
N HIS A 141 8.05 18.01 14.81
CA HIS A 141 8.33 17.36 13.53
C HIS A 141 7.52 16.07 13.32
N SER A 142 6.62 15.76 14.26
CA SER A 142 5.82 14.54 14.21
C SER A 142 4.46 14.74 13.55
N LEU A 143 4.01 13.71 12.82
CA LEU A 143 2.64 13.54 12.36
C LEU A 143 2.03 12.34 13.06
N LEU A 144 0.95 12.56 13.82
CA LEU A 144 0.17 11.49 14.40
C LEU A 144 -0.82 10.91 13.39
N VAL A 145 -0.74 9.60 13.15
CA VAL A 145 -1.67 8.85 12.31
C VAL A 145 -2.40 7.84 13.19
N PHE A 146 -3.69 8.08 13.41
CA PHE A 146 -4.58 7.01 13.87
C PHE A 146 -4.86 6.11 12.67
N SER A 147 -4.61 4.80 12.78
CA SER A 147 -4.73 3.87 11.66
C SER A 147 -5.70 2.75 11.99
N GLY A 148 -6.57 2.39 11.06
CA GLY A 148 -7.57 1.34 11.26
C GLY A 148 -8.84 1.65 10.50
N GLY A 149 -9.27 0.70 9.67
CA GLY A 149 -10.38 0.88 8.75
C GLY A 149 -11.76 0.61 9.34
N GLN A 150 -12.74 0.53 8.44
CA GLN A 150 -14.13 0.24 8.78
C GLN A 150 -14.34 -1.27 8.98
N THR A 151 -13.86 -1.80 10.11
CA THR A 151 -13.80 -3.26 10.35
C THR A 151 -15.10 -3.88 10.86
N ARG A 152 -16.08 -3.05 11.26
CA ARG A 152 -17.31 -3.48 11.94
C ARG A 152 -18.56 -3.16 11.14
N ILE A 153 -19.40 -4.16 10.89
CA ILE A 153 -20.67 -4.01 10.15
C ILE A 153 -21.59 -2.97 10.79
N GLY A 154 -21.61 -2.90 12.14
CA GLY A 154 -22.45 -1.98 12.89
C GLY A 154 -21.97 -0.52 12.91
N SER A 155 -20.93 -0.17 12.15
CA SER A 155 -20.36 1.17 12.13
C SER A 155 -20.31 1.77 10.73
N THR A 156 -20.67 3.05 10.61
CA THR A 156 -20.44 3.87 9.42
C THR A 156 -19.07 4.57 9.43
N THR A 157 -18.36 4.55 10.55
CA THR A 157 -17.06 5.20 10.77
C THR A 157 -15.95 4.16 10.92
N THR A 158 -14.69 4.58 10.78
CA THR A 158 -13.50 3.73 10.95
C THR A 158 -12.99 3.73 12.39
N GLU A 159 -12.11 2.79 12.71
CA GLU A 159 -11.37 2.80 13.99
C GLU A 159 -10.56 4.10 14.11
N ALA A 160 -9.83 4.49 13.06
CA ALA A 160 -9.00 5.70 13.01
C ALA A 160 -9.79 7.00 13.22
N GLU A 161 -10.91 7.19 12.51
CA GLU A 161 -11.80 8.35 12.67
C GLU A 161 -12.34 8.46 14.10
N SER A 162 -12.74 7.32 14.68
CA SER A 162 -13.27 7.31 16.04
C SER A 162 -12.21 7.70 17.08
N TYR A 163 -10.96 7.30 16.87
CA TYR A 163 -9.84 7.62 17.76
C TYR A 163 -9.47 9.11 17.65
N MET A 164 -9.39 9.64 16.42
CA MET A 164 -9.19 11.08 16.19
C MET A 164 -10.29 11.90 16.88
N ARG A 165 -11.55 11.52 16.69
CA ARG A 165 -12.69 12.19 17.33
C ARG A 165 -12.57 12.16 18.85
N LEU A 166 -12.23 11.01 19.43
CA LEU A 166 -12.06 10.88 20.88
C LEU A 166 -10.88 11.72 21.39
N ALA A 167 -9.77 11.79 20.66
CA ALA A 167 -8.61 12.62 21.01
C ALA A 167 -9.00 14.11 21.12
N HIS A 168 -9.75 14.63 20.15
CA HIS A 168 -10.26 16.01 20.19
C HIS A 168 -11.28 16.21 21.32
N LYS A 169 -12.26 15.32 21.44
CA LYS A 169 -13.35 15.46 22.43
C LYS A 169 -12.85 15.37 23.87
N SER A 170 -11.77 14.63 24.12
CA SER A 170 -11.12 14.51 25.42
C SER A 170 -10.07 15.60 25.70
N ASN A 171 -9.82 16.50 24.74
CA ASN A 171 -8.73 17.46 24.77
C ASN A 171 -7.34 16.84 24.97
N ALA A 172 -7.09 15.66 24.40
CA ALA A 172 -5.81 14.95 24.51
C ALA A 172 -4.63 15.75 23.91
N PHE A 173 -4.91 16.70 23.01
CA PHE A 173 -3.93 17.58 22.39
C PHE A 173 -3.59 18.84 23.21
N ASN A 174 -4.18 19.02 24.40
CA ASN A 174 -3.99 20.19 25.27
C ASN A 174 -4.23 21.53 24.54
N LEU A 175 -5.29 21.61 23.74
CA LEU A 175 -5.64 22.82 22.99
C LEU A 175 -6.27 23.87 23.91
N SER A 176 -6.06 25.14 23.56
CA SER A 176 -6.55 26.27 24.37
C SER A 176 -8.04 26.48 24.19
N SER A 177 -8.57 26.12 23.02
CA SER A 177 -9.99 26.20 22.68
C SER A 177 -10.52 24.89 22.10
N SER A 178 -11.76 24.56 22.42
CA SER A 178 -12.46 23.38 21.87
C SER A 178 -12.76 23.49 20.36
N GLN A 179 -12.60 24.68 19.77
CA GLN A 179 -12.76 24.92 18.33
C GLN A 179 -11.43 24.80 17.58
N GLU A 180 -10.29 24.78 18.27
CA GLU A 180 -9.00 24.59 17.63
C GLU A 180 -8.85 23.14 17.16
N LEU A 181 -8.22 22.97 16.00
CA LEU A 181 -7.86 21.68 15.47
C LEU A 181 -6.34 21.53 15.54
N PHE A 182 -5.89 20.38 16.01
CA PHE A 182 -4.50 20.01 16.00
C PHE A 182 -4.07 19.61 14.58
N SER A 183 -3.26 20.45 13.94
CA SER A 183 -2.94 20.34 12.51
C SER A 183 -2.10 19.10 12.14
N ARG A 184 -1.28 18.58 13.07
CA ARG A 184 -0.36 17.45 12.81
C ARG A 184 -0.92 16.11 13.30
N ALA A 185 -2.23 15.91 13.13
CA ALA A 185 -2.86 14.62 13.32
C ALA A 185 -3.78 14.30 12.13
N THR A 186 -3.77 13.05 11.66
CA THR A 186 -4.65 12.58 10.58
C THR A 186 -5.07 11.11 10.78
N THR A 187 -5.90 10.60 9.88
CA THR A 187 -6.41 9.23 9.88
C THR A 187 -5.89 8.42 8.69
N GLU A 188 -5.74 7.12 8.90
CA GLU A 188 -5.56 6.08 7.89
C GLU A 188 -6.73 5.10 8.03
N ASP A 189 -7.62 5.10 7.03
CA ASP A 189 -8.98 4.56 7.15
C ASP A 189 -9.20 3.20 6.47
N PHE A 190 -8.12 2.50 6.13
CA PHE A 190 -8.17 1.28 5.31
C PHE A 190 -7.45 0.07 5.93
N ALA A 191 -6.60 0.23 6.95
CA ALA A 191 -5.93 -0.91 7.55
C ALA A 191 -6.90 -1.92 8.17
N LEU A 192 -6.73 -3.20 7.85
CA LEU A 192 -7.55 -4.31 8.34
C LEU A 192 -6.81 -5.16 9.39
N ASP A 193 -5.50 -4.97 9.52
CA ASP A 193 -4.66 -5.68 10.48
C ASP A 193 -3.40 -4.89 10.86
N SER A 194 -2.60 -5.43 11.77
CA SER A 194 -1.39 -4.79 12.29
C SER A 194 -0.31 -4.53 11.25
N PHE A 195 -0.20 -5.36 10.21
CA PHE A 195 0.80 -5.13 9.15
C PHE A 195 0.37 -3.94 8.29
N GLN A 196 -0.91 -3.91 7.89
CA GLN A 196 -1.49 -2.78 7.16
C GLN A 196 -1.49 -1.51 8.00
N ASN A 197 -1.70 -1.58 9.31
CA ASN A 197 -1.59 -0.41 10.18
C ASN A 197 -0.22 0.27 10.03
N LEU A 198 0.86 -0.51 9.95
CA LEU A 198 2.20 0.03 9.74
C LEU A 198 2.39 0.52 8.30
N LEU A 199 2.16 -0.35 7.31
CA LEU A 199 2.41 -0.05 5.90
C LEU A 199 1.56 1.12 5.38
N PHE A 200 0.26 1.13 5.69
CA PHE A 200 -0.65 2.17 5.24
C PHE A 200 -0.42 3.48 5.98
N SER A 201 0.03 3.46 7.23
CA SER A 201 0.45 4.70 7.90
C SER A 201 1.69 5.32 7.24
N ILE A 202 2.64 4.52 6.76
CA ILE A 202 3.77 5.02 5.96
C ILE A 202 3.28 5.63 4.65
N ALA A 203 2.36 4.95 3.96
CA ALA A 203 1.74 5.47 2.74
C ALA A 203 0.96 6.77 2.98
N ARG A 204 0.21 6.84 4.09
CA ARG A 204 -0.56 8.01 4.50
C ARG A 204 0.34 9.17 4.88
N PHE A 205 1.46 8.91 5.55
CA PHE A 205 2.47 9.93 5.82
C PHE A 205 3.01 10.55 4.53
N TYR A 206 3.35 9.72 3.53
CA TYR A 206 3.76 10.21 2.21
C TYR A 206 2.64 10.99 1.51
N GLU A 207 1.40 10.47 1.54
CA GLU A 207 0.24 11.16 0.97
C GLU A 207 0.00 12.52 1.61
N TYR A 208 0.30 12.68 2.91
CA TYR A 208 0.14 13.92 3.68
C TYR A 208 1.31 14.90 3.50
N THR A 209 2.56 14.41 3.53
CA THR A 209 3.78 15.25 3.59
C THR A 209 4.54 15.36 2.27
N GLY A 210 4.29 14.46 1.32
CA GLY A 210 5.03 14.34 0.06
C GLY A 210 6.41 13.68 0.21
N ARG A 211 6.76 13.16 1.39
CA ARG A 211 8.04 12.50 1.70
C ARG A 211 7.81 11.29 2.60
N TYR A 212 8.76 10.35 2.63
CA TYR A 212 8.70 9.23 3.58
C TYR A 212 9.25 9.67 4.94
N PRO A 213 8.78 9.07 6.06
CA PRO A 213 9.27 9.44 7.38
C PRO A 213 10.72 9.00 7.57
N GLU A 214 11.49 9.78 8.32
CA GLU A 214 12.84 9.41 8.75
C GLU A 214 12.81 8.49 9.97
N ARG A 215 11.78 8.61 10.83
CA ARG A 215 11.60 7.80 12.03
C ARG A 215 10.14 7.38 12.21
N ILE A 216 9.92 6.19 12.76
CA ILE A 216 8.58 5.68 13.12
C ILE A 216 8.52 5.41 14.62
N THR A 217 7.44 5.84 15.27
CA THR A 217 7.04 5.42 16.62
C THR A 217 5.65 4.81 16.57
N VAL A 218 5.49 3.57 17.04
CA VAL A 218 4.17 2.93 17.18
C VAL A 218 3.78 2.93 18.65
N VAL A 219 2.55 3.36 18.96
CA VAL A 219 1.96 3.32 20.30
C VAL A 219 0.82 2.32 20.31
N GLY A 220 0.86 1.32 21.19
CA GLY A 220 -0.19 0.32 21.29
C GLY A 220 0.04 -0.65 22.44
N TYR A 221 -0.62 -1.81 22.39
CA TYR A 221 -0.45 -2.87 23.39
C TYR A 221 0.98 -3.41 23.45
N GLU A 222 1.52 -3.59 24.65
CA GLU A 222 2.86 -4.15 24.87
C GLU A 222 2.97 -5.58 24.36
N MET A 223 1.94 -6.44 24.51
CA MET A 223 1.94 -7.80 23.96
C MET A 223 2.20 -7.83 22.44
N LYS A 224 1.89 -6.76 21.70
CA LYS A 224 2.09 -6.71 20.24
C LYS A 224 3.47 -6.21 19.83
N ARG A 225 4.30 -5.73 20.76
CA ARG A 225 5.64 -5.17 20.50
C ARG A 225 6.46 -6.11 19.62
N ARG A 226 6.59 -7.37 20.04
CA ARG A 226 7.43 -8.35 19.34
C ARG A 226 7.01 -8.53 17.89
N ARG A 227 5.71 -8.63 17.61
CA ARG A 227 5.21 -8.74 16.24
C ARG A 227 5.54 -7.50 15.40
N PHE A 228 5.38 -6.30 15.93
CA PHE A 228 5.71 -5.08 15.19
C PHE A 228 7.21 -4.94 14.93
N VAL A 229 8.04 -5.19 15.96
CA VAL A 229 9.50 -4.95 15.91
C VAL A 229 10.23 -6.07 15.17
N GLU A 230 9.90 -7.33 15.44
CA GLU A 230 10.62 -8.49 14.89
C GLU A 230 10.08 -8.89 13.51
N LEU A 231 8.78 -8.72 13.25
CA LEU A 231 8.13 -9.21 12.03
C LEU A 231 7.75 -8.08 11.08
N HIS A 232 6.82 -7.19 11.45
CA HIS A 232 6.29 -6.18 10.50
C HIS A 232 7.37 -5.20 10.04
N ARG A 233 8.13 -4.61 10.96
CA ARG A 233 9.26 -3.74 10.64
C ARG A 233 10.28 -4.46 9.74
N ALA A 234 10.60 -5.72 10.07
CA ALA A 234 11.54 -6.52 9.31
C ALA A 234 11.03 -6.80 7.89
N ALA A 235 9.76 -7.15 7.72
CA ALA A 235 9.14 -7.39 6.41
C ALA A 235 9.13 -6.16 5.50
N LEU A 236 9.13 -4.96 6.10
CA LEU A 236 9.25 -3.67 5.42
C LEU A 236 10.70 -3.19 5.25
N HIS A 237 11.70 -3.98 5.65
CA HIS A 237 13.11 -3.59 5.69
C HIS A 237 13.36 -2.24 6.41
N TRP A 238 12.51 -1.89 7.38
CA TRP A 238 12.65 -0.62 8.08
C TRP A 238 13.79 -0.71 9.11
N PRO A 239 14.77 0.23 9.13
CA PRO A 239 15.92 0.12 10.03
C PRO A 239 15.52 0.19 11.50
N ILE A 240 16.15 -0.66 12.33
CA ILE A 240 15.80 -0.80 13.75
C ILE A 240 16.14 0.46 14.57
N ASP A 241 17.20 1.18 14.19
CA ASP A 241 17.62 2.45 14.76
C ASP A 241 16.64 3.60 14.46
N ARG A 242 15.77 3.42 13.46
CA ARG A 242 14.74 4.38 13.04
C ARG A 242 13.31 3.91 13.37
N PHE A 243 13.17 2.93 14.26
CA PHE A 243 11.88 2.35 14.65
C PHE A 243 11.75 2.20 16.17
N GLN A 244 10.73 2.81 16.75
CA GLN A 244 10.40 2.70 18.16
C GLN A 244 9.00 2.11 18.36
N TYR A 245 8.84 1.27 19.37
CA TYR A 245 7.54 0.81 19.84
C TYR A 245 7.34 1.22 21.29
N LEU A 246 6.17 1.74 21.63
CA LEU A 246 5.78 2.15 22.98
C LEU A 246 4.53 1.35 23.38
N GLY A 247 4.71 0.46 24.36
CA GLY A 247 3.62 -0.21 25.04
C GLY A 247 2.97 0.75 26.02
N ALA A 248 1.71 1.11 25.81
CA ALA A 248 0.97 2.07 26.63
C ALA A 248 -0.26 1.41 27.25
N ASP A 249 -0.06 0.56 28.26
CA ASP A 249 -1.15 -0.20 28.89
C ASP A 249 -1.37 0.27 30.34
N PRO A 250 -2.63 0.54 30.75
CA PRO A 250 -2.96 1.06 32.09
C PRO A 250 -2.66 0.08 33.23
N TYR A 251 -2.41 -1.19 32.90
CA TYR A 251 -2.11 -2.24 33.85
C TYR A 251 -0.99 -3.09 33.24
N GLY A 252 0.20 -3.05 33.85
CA GLY A 252 1.38 -3.82 33.42
C GLY A 252 1.24 -5.35 33.52
N GLU A 253 0.02 -5.83 33.74
CA GLU A 253 -0.38 -7.24 33.75
C GLU A 253 -1.39 -7.48 32.63
N GLU A 254 -0.98 -7.31 31.36
CA GLU A 254 -1.67 -8.06 30.32
C GLU A 254 -1.52 -9.54 30.68
N GLY A 255 -2.59 -10.11 31.23
CA GLY A 255 -2.57 -11.46 31.78
C GLY A 255 -2.01 -12.46 30.78
N VAL A 256 -1.41 -13.54 31.27
CA VAL A 256 -0.81 -14.62 30.48
C VAL A 256 -1.69 -15.02 29.28
N GLN A 257 -3.02 -15.02 29.45
CA GLN A 257 -3.99 -15.30 28.38
C GLN A 257 -3.98 -14.30 27.22
N ALA A 258 -3.83 -13.00 27.48
CA ALA A 258 -3.75 -11.98 26.43
C ALA A 258 -2.48 -12.16 25.61
N GLN A 259 -1.35 -12.43 26.27
CA GLN A 259 -0.07 -12.68 25.63
C GLN A 259 -0.06 -13.99 24.84
N GLU A 260 -0.63 -15.06 25.38
CA GLU A 260 -0.83 -16.33 24.65
C GLU A 260 -1.75 -16.14 23.45
N GLY A 261 -2.83 -15.37 23.61
CA GLY A 261 -3.76 -15.02 22.55
C GLY A 261 -3.09 -14.22 21.43
N GLU A 262 -2.25 -13.25 21.77
CA GLU A 262 -1.42 -12.49 20.83
C GLU A 262 -0.45 -13.40 20.10
N ASN A 263 0.27 -14.26 20.84
CA ASN A 263 1.25 -15.15 20.27
C ASN A 263 0.61 -16.12 19.27
N LYS A 264 -0.50 -16.76 19.66
CA LYS A 264 -1.21 -17.75 18.85
C LYS A 264 -1.93 -17.16 17.63
N ASN A 265 -2.57 -16.00 17.79
CA ASN A 265 -3.44 -15.43 16.74
C ASN A 265 -2.81 -14.25 15.99
N GLY A 266 -1.64 -13.81 16.42
CA GLY A 266 -0.90 -12.66 15.93
C GLY A 266 0.52 -13.04 15.55
N TYR A 267 1.41 -13.23 16.52
CA TYR A 267 2.83 -13.44 16.26
C TYR A 267 3.12 -14.67 15.38
N LEU A 268 2.68 -15.87 15.80
CA LEU A 268 2.96 -17.12 15.08
C LEU A 268 2.39 -17.11 13.64
N PRO A 269 1.15 -16.66 13.38
CA PRO A 269 0.67 -16.53 12.00
C PRO A 269 1.52 -15.62 11.11
N TYR A 270 2.04 -14.51 11.64
CA TYR A 270 2.89 -13.59 10.87
C TYR A 270 4.33 -14.09 10.72
N LEU A 271 4.76 -15.03 11.56
CA LEU A 271 6.04 -15.74 11.39
C LEU A 271 5.97 -16.69 10.18
N GLU A 272 4.79 -17.26 9.92
CA GLU A 272 4.54 -18.14 8.78
C GLU A 272 4.19 -17.38 7.49
N ASP A 273 3.56 -16.21 7.59
CA ASP A 273 3.14 -15.35 6.47
C ASP A 273 3.45 -13.88 6.78
N ASN A 274 4.65 -13.45 6.39
CA ASN A 274 5.23 -12.14 6.77
C ASN A 274 4.38 -10.94 6.29
N TYR A 275 3.59 -11.13 5.23
CA TYR A 275 2.81 -10.06 4.58
C TYR A 275 1.30 -10.22 4.80
N GLY A 276 0.86 -11.28 5.49
CA GLY A 276 -0.54 -11.53 5.82
C GLY A 276 -1.46 -11.75 4.62
N CYS A 277 -0.92 -12.18 3.49
CA CYS A 277 -1.66 -12.33 2.23
C CYS A 277 -2.10 -13.77 1.94
N HIS A 278 -1.85 -14.72 2.84
CA HIS A 278 -2.18 -16.14 2.69
C HIS A 278 -3.19 -16.64 3.72
N SER A 279 -3.89 -17.72 3.35
CA SER A 279 -4.65 -18.62 4.24
C SER A 279 -5.39 -17.92 5.39
N TYR A 280 -4.90 -18.10 6.63
CA TYR A 280 -5.55 -17.61 7.85
C TYR A 280 -5.56 -16.07 7.94
N LEU A 281 -4.45 -15.40 7.63
CA LEU A 281 -4.37 -13.94 7.73
C LEU A 281 -5.19 -13.25 6.63
N LEU A 282 -5.17 -13.80 5.41
CA LEU A 282 -6.04 -13.33 4.32
C LEU A 282 -7.52 -13.49 4.66
N ALA A 283 -7.90 -14.62 5.27
CA ALA A 283 -9.28 -14.84 5.72
C ALA A 283 -9.70 -13.79 6.77
N LYS A 284 -8.81 -13.45 7.72
CA LYS A 284 -9.06 -12.37 8.69
C LYS A 284 -9.22 -11.00 8.00
N ARG A 285 -8.39 -10.67 7.01
CA ARG A 285 -8.55 -9.44 6.22
C ARG A 285 -9.92 -9.39 5.53
N ARG A 286 -10.34 -10.49 4.89
CA ARG A 286 -11.64 -10.59 4.23
C ARG A 286 -12.80 -10.39 5.23
N GLN A 287 -12.73 -11.02 6.40
CA GLN A 287 -13.73 -10.86 7.45
C GLN A 287 -13.84 -9.41 7.94
N ARG A 288 -12.71 -8.71 8.04
CA ARG A 288 -12.62 -7.32 8.50
C ARG A 288 -12.88 -6.28 7.40
N ASN A 289 -13.20 -6.70 6.18
CA ASN A 289 -13.57 -5.79 5.09
C ASN A 289 -15.01 -6.04 4.60
N PRO A 290 -16.03 -5.95 5.49
CA PRO A 290 -17.41 -6.24 5.11
C PRO A 290 -17.94 -5.26 4.05
N PHE A 291 -17.38 -4.05 3.98
CA PHE A 291 -17.76 -3.00 3.04
C PHE A 291 -17.00 -3.03 1.72
N ARG A 292 -16.11 -4.03 1.52
CA ARG A 292 -15.36 -4.24 0.26
C ARG A 292 -14.59 -3.00 -0.19
N ARG A 293 -14.02 -2.25 0.77
CA ARG A 293 -13.19 -1.07 0.52
C ARG A 293 -11.79 -1.48 0.08
N PHE A 294 -11.14 -0.62 -0.69
CA PHE A 294 -9.73 -0.73 -1.05
C PHE A 294 -9.06 0.63 -0.80
N HIS A 295 -7.76 0.60 -0.49
CA HIS A 295 -7.01 1.81 -0.17
C HIS A 295 -6.62 2.60 -1.45
N PRO A 296 -6.48 3.94 -1.37
CA PRO A 296 -6.12 4.78 -2.52
C PRO A 296 -4.60 4.82 -2.81
N TYR A 297 -3.78 4.20 -1.96
CA TYR A 297 -2.32 4.41 -1.96
C TYR A 297 -1.57 4.00 -3.23
N TYR A 298 -2.17 3.24 -4.16
CA TYR A 298 -1.60 3.05 -5.49
C TYR A 298 -1.43 4.36 -6.25
N ALA A 299 -2.36 5.31 -6.06
CA ALA A 299 -2.32 6.61 -6.71
C ALA A 299 -1.49 7.62 -5.90
N SER A 300 -1.64 7.63 -4.57
CA SER A 300 -1.03 8.66 -3.72
C SER A 300 0.37 8.33 -3.18
N ALA A 301 0.75 7.05 -3.12
CA ALA A 301 2.07 6.59 -2.68
C ALA A 301 2.65 5.53 -3.65
N PRO A 302 2.86 5.87 -4.94
CA PRO A 302 3.22 4.90 -5.98
C PRO A 302 4.56 4.18 -5.73
N GLY A 303 5.47 4.78 -4.95
CA GLY A 303 6.73 4.14 -4.55
C GLY A 303 6.56 2.87 -3.70
N LEU A 304 5.36 2.64 -3.15
CA LEU A 304 5.03 1.44 -2.37
C LEU A 304 4.22 0.41 -3.15
N LYS A 305 3.94 0.66 -4.44
CA LYS A 305 3.14 -0.24 -5.28
C LYS A 305 3.65 -1.68 -5.26
N GLY A 306 4.97 -1.87 -5.33
CA GLY A 306 5.58 -3.21 -5.25
C GLY A 306 5.24 -3.93 -3.94
N LEU A 307 5.21 -3.22 -2.81
CA LEU A 307 4.83 -3.80 -1.52
C LEU A 307 3.36 -4.13 -1.41
N PHE A 308 2.48 -3.27 -1.95
CA PHE A 308 1.04 -3.53 -1.96
C PHE A 308 0.70 -4.81 -2.74
N ASP A 309 1.44 -5.04 -3.83
CA ASP A 309 1.28 -6.22 -4.69
C ASP A 309 2.08 -7.44 -4.19
N TRP A 310 2.91 -7.30 -3.14
CA TRP A 310 3.81 -8.36 -2.70
C TRP A 310 3.08 -9.46 -1.95
N CYS A 311 2.98 -10.61 -2.62
CA CYS A 311 2.49 -11.85 -2.04
C CYS A 311 3.23 -13.05 -2.65
N PRO A 312 4.40 -13.43 -2.10
CA PRO A 312 5.25 -14.45 -2.68
C PRO A 312 4.72 -15.87 -2.40
N ASP A 313 4.91 -16.79 -3.35
CA ASP A 313 4.52 -18.21 -3.22
C ASP A 313 5.08 -18.87 -1.95
N LYS A 314 6.29 -18.47 -1.54
CA LYS A 314 6.86 -18.78 -0.24
C LYS A 314 6.53 -17.61 0.71
N PRO A 315 5.57 -17.74 1.65
CA PRO A 315 5.05 -16.58 2.39
C PRO A 315 6.06 -15.84 3.29
N THR A 316 7.18 -16.49 3.62
CA THR A 316 8.28 -15.91 4.41
C THR A 316 9.38 -15.29 3.54
N MET A 317 9.25 -15.32 2.20
CA MET A 317 10.24 -14.74 1.29
C MET A 317 10.26 -13.21 1.46
N PRO A 318 11.41 -12.59 1.79
CA PRO A 318 11.51 -11.14 1.90
C PRO A 318 11.21 -10.44 0.58
N PHE A 319 10.66 -9.24 0.65
CA PHE A 319 10.45 -8.36 -0.50
C PHE A 319 11.77 -8.13 -1.23
N ASP A 320 11.79 -8.33 -2.54
CA ASP A 320 13.00 -8.23 -3.37
C ASP A 320 13.07 -6.93 -4.20
N GLY A 321 12.05 -6.08 -4.12
CA GLY A 321 12.02 -4.79 -4.81
C GLY A 321 12.72 -3.67 -4.04
N THR A 322 12.85 -2.52 -4.71
CA THR A 322 13.43 -1.31 -4.12
C THR A 322 12.43 -0.62 -3.19
N LEU A 323 12.89 -0.20 -2.02
CA LEU A 323 12.11 0.59 -1.07
C LEU A 323 12.63 2.01 -0.97
N PRO A 324 11.76 3.02 -0.79
CA PRO A 324 12.16 4.43 -0.71
C PRO A 324 13.11 4.79 0.44
N TRP A 325 13.18 3.94 1.46
CA TRP A 325 14.06 4.08 2.62
C TRP A 325 15.23 3.09 2.62
N SER A 326 15.39 2.31 1.54
CA SER A 326 16.60 1.51 1.35
C SER A 326 17.80 2.41 1.04
N PRO A 327 19.02 2.02 1.46
CA PRO A 327 20.26 2.75 1.17
C PRO A 327 20.54 2.92 -0.33
#